data_AF-A0A437MNF1-F1
#
_entry.id   AF-A0A437MNF1-F1
#
_cell.length_a   1.000
_cell.length_b   1.000
_cell.length_c   1.000
_cell.angle_alpha   90.00
_cell.angle_beta   90.00
_cell.angle_gamma   90.00
#
_symmetry.space_group_name_H-M   'P 1'
#
loop_
_entity.id
_entity.type
_entity.pdbx_description
1 polymer ?
#
loop_
_entity_poly.entity_id
_entity_poly.type
_entity_poly.pdbx_seq_one_letter_code
_entity_poly.pdbx_strand_id
1 'polypeptide(L)' 'MEEPALVPPTMEQIARWQGVQLPNATARHGLGEMQGLIDAMAALRGTMVFEDEPSSFEAALRDCREKEA' A
#
# COMPACT_ATOMS: atom_id res chain seq x y z
N MET A 1 -5.04 -14.93 20.94
CA MET A 1 -5.29 -13.94 19.87
C MET A 1 -5.20 -14.72 18.57
N GLU A 2 -6.21 -14.62 17.72
CA GLU A 2 -6.23 -15.32 16.43
C GLU A 2 -5.21 -14.68 15.48
N GLU A 3 -4.54 -15.50 14.65
CA GLU A 3 -3.54 -15.00 13.69
C GLU A 3 -4.24 -14.27 12.53
N PRO A 4 -3.82 -13.04 12.16
CA PRO A 4 -4.44 -12.32 11.06
C PRO A 4 -4.35 -13.09 9.74
N ALA A 5 -5.44 -13.07 8.95
CA ALA A 5 -5.56 -13.81 7.70
C ALA A 5 -4.49 -13.43 6.65
N LEU A 6 -3.88 -12.24 6.76
CA LEU A 6 -2.80 -11.80 5.87
C LEU A 6 -1.50 -12.59 6.08
N VAL A 7 -1.30 -13.21 7.24
CA VAL A 7 0.01 -13.75 7.64
C VAL A 7 0.40 -14.96 6.80
N PRO A 8 -0.39 -16.05 6.71
CA PRO A 8 -0.01 -17.21 5.89
C PRO A 8 0.29 -16.90 4.41
N PRO A 9 -0.57 -16.19 3.65
CA PRO A 9 -0.32 -15.93 2.23
C PRO A 9 0.86 -14.97 2.02
N THR A 10 1.12 -14.04 2.94
CA THR A 10 2.28 -13.14 2.85
C THR A 10 3.58 -13.91 3.08
N MET A 11 3.61 -14.83 4.03
CA MET A 11 4.75 -15.71 4.26
C MET A 11 5.08 -16.55 3.02
N GLU A 12 4.07 -17.12 2.36
CA GLU A 12 4.25 -17.88 1.12
C GLU A 12 4.82 -17.02 -0.03
N GLN A 13 4.38 -15.77 -0.14
CA GLN A 13 4.89 -14.83 -1.13
C GLN A 13 6.34 -14.43 -0.86
N ILE A 14 6.69 -14.13 0.40
CA ILE A 14 8.06 -13.82 0.81
C ILE A 14 8.99 -15.00 0.51
N ALA A 15 8.56 -16.22 0.85
CA ALA A 15 9.29 -17.43 0.53
C ALA A 15 9.52 -17.59 -0.98
N ARG A 16 8.46 -17.41 -1.78
CA ARG A 16 8.50 -17.61 -3.23
C ARG A 16 9.34 -16.58 -3.97
N TRP A 17 9.21 -15.31 -3.62
CA TRP A 17 9.78 -14.21 -4.39
C TRP A 17 11.08 -13.66 -3.82
N GLN A 18 11.29 -13.82 -2.51
CA GLN A 18 12.47 -13.30 -1.81
C GLN A 18 13.40 -14.40 -1.30
N GLY A 19 12.98 -15.67 -1.33
CA GLY A 19 13.77 -16.80 -0.84
C GLY A 19 13.98 -16.78 0.68
N VAL A 20 13.22 -15.95 1.41
CA VAL A 20 13.32 -15.81 2.86
C VAL A 20 12.27 -16.67 3.53
N GLN A 21 12.68 -17.51 4.48
CA GLN A 21 11.76 -18.19 5.40
C GLN A 21 11.68 -17.36 6.69
N LEU A 22 10.49 -17.31 7.31
CA LEU A 22 10.36 -16.62 8.60
C LEU A 22 11.28 -17.29 9.64
N PRO A 23 12.22 -16.56 10.26
CA PRO A 23 13.24 -17.18 11.10
C PRO A 23 12.73 -17.51 12.51
N ASN A 24 11.65 -16.87 12.99
CA ASN A 24 11.13 -17.06 14.34
C ASN A 24 9.67 -16.57 14.51
N ALA A 25 9.08 -16.88 15.66
CA ALA A 25 7.71 -16.47 16.01
C ALA A 25 7.55 -14.95 16.13
N THR A 26 8.58 -14.22 16.56
CA THR A 26 8.53 -12.74 16.65
C THR A 26 8.31 -12.09 15.29
N ALA A 27 8.97 -12.58 14.24
CA ALA A 27 8.76 -12.10 12.88
C ALA A 27 7.31 -12.35 12.41
N ARG A 28 6.72 -13.47 12.83
CA ARG A 28 5.33 -13.82 12.53
C ARG A 28 4.34 -12.88 13.21
N HIS A 29 4.59 -12.57 14.48
CA HIS A 29 3.79 -11.61 15.24
C HIS A 29 3.92 -10.19 14.66
N GLY A 30 5.13 -9.73 14.36
CA GLY A 30 5.36 -8.43 13.75
C GLY A 30 4.70 -8.27 12.37
N LEU A 31 4.65 -9.36 11.57
CA LEU A 31 3.87 -9.36 10.34
C LEU A 31 2.37 -9.21 10.60
N GLY A 32 1.84 -9.84 11.65
CA GLY A 32 0.44 -9.69 12.06
C GLY A 32 0.09 -8.25 12.45
N GLU A 33 0.99 -7.53 13.11
CA GLU A 33 0.80 -6.12 13.47
C GLU A 33 0.64 -5.20 12.26
N MET A 34 1.14 -5.60 11.09
CA MET A 34 0.98 -4.83 9.84
C MET A 34 -0.47 -4.74 9.36
N GLN A 35 -1.38 -5.61 9.82
CA GLN A 35 -2.80 -5.53 9.48
C GLN A 35 -3.37 -4.15 9.80
N GLY A 36 -3.09 -3.62 11.00
CA GLY A 36 -3.60 -2.32 11.41
C GLY A 36 -3.08 -1.18 10.54
N LEU A 37 -1.82 -1.26 10.09
CA LEU A 37 -1.24 -0.28 9.18
C LEU A 37 -1.88 -0.37 7.78
N ILE A 38 -2.10 -1.59 7.26
CA ILE A 38 -2.78 -1.82 5.98
C ILE A 38 -4.19 -1.25 6.03
N ASP A 39 -4.94 -1.51 7.10
CA ASP A 39 -6.31 -1.02 7.26
C ASP A 39 -6.35 0.50 7.36
N ALA A 40 -5.41 1.10 8.09
CA ALA A 40 -5.27 2.56 8.17
C ALA A 40 -4.97 3.20 6.80
N MET A 41 -4.06 2.60 6.02
CA MET A 41 -3.78 3.08 4.66
C MET A 41 -4.98 2.90 3.73
N ALA A 42 -5.71 1.78 3.85
CA ALA A 42 -6.92 1.53 3.05
C ALA A 42 -8.02 2.57 3.37
N ALA A 43 -8.14 2.98 4.63
CA ALA A 43 -9.09 4.01 5.05
C ALA A 43 -8.76 5.42 4.53
N LEU A 44 -7.49 5.70 4.21
CA LEU A 44 -7.08 6.97 3.62
C LEU A 44 -7.40 7.09 2.12
N ARG A 45 -7.67 5.97 1.44
CA ARG A 45 -8.00 5.97 0.01
C ARG A 45 -9.32 6.70 -0.24
N GLY A 46 -9.32 7.61 -1.20
CA GLY A 46 -10.46 8.47 -1.52
C GLY A 46 -10.65 9.66 -0.56
N THR A 47 -9.67 9.94 0.31
CA THR A 47 -9.72 11.08 1.26
C THR A 47 -8.69 12.16 0.97
N MET A 48 -7.74 11.89 0.07
CA MET A 48 -6.60 12.76 -0.15
C MET A 48 -6.85 13.66 -1.37
N VAL A 49 -6.59 14.97 -1.22
CA VAL A 49 -6.85 15.98 -2.26
C VAL A 49 -6.17 15.67 -3.61
N PHE A 50 -5.03 14.96 -3.61
CA PHE A 50 -4.36 14.55 -4.85
C PHE A 50 -5.15 13.50 -5.65
N GLU A 51 -6.09 12.78 -5.02
CA GLU A 51 -6.93 11.78 -5.71
C GLU A 51 -8.04 12.45 -6.53
N ASP A 52 -8.33 13.72 -6.24
CA ASP A 52 -9.24 14.58 -7.01
C ASP A 52 -8.52 15.26 -8.19
N GLU A 53 -7.19 15.31 -8.19
CA GLU A 53 -6.44 15.84 -9.31
C GLU A 53 -6.57 14.87 -10.50
N PRO A 54 -6.95 15.36 -11.69
CA PRO A 54 -6.96 14.52 -12.88
C PRO A 54 -5.53 14.06 -13.16
N SER A 55 -5.23 12.79 -12.86
CA SER A 55 -3.97 12.13 -13.21
C SER A 55 -3.77 11.99 -14.72
N SER A 56 -4.63 12.60 -15.53
CA SER A 56 -4.55 12.59 -16.98
C SER A 56 -3.50 13.60 -17.44
N PHE A 57 -2.57 13.10 -18.24
CA PHE A 57 -1.55 13.90 -18.93
C PHE A 57 -2.12 15.18 -19.58
N GLU A 58 -3.32 15.11 -20.16
CA GLU A 58 -3.97 16.24 -20.83
C GLU A 58 -4.37 17.39 -19.89
N ALA A 59 -4.74 17.09 -18.64
CA ALA A 59 -5.07 18.12 -17.65
C ALA A 59 -3.81 18.85 -17.18
N ALA A 60 -2.76 18.09 -16.86
CA ALA A 60 -1.44 18.64 -16.53
C ALA A 60 -0.86 19.47 -17.69
N LEU A 61 -1.01 18.99 -18.94
CA LEU A 61 -0.55 19.71 -20.13
C LEU A 61 -1.29 21.05 -20.33
N ARG A 62 -2.58 21.10 -19.99
CA ARG A 62 -3.39 22.33 -20.08
C ARG A 62 -2.98 23.36 -19.05
N ASP A 63 -2.71 22.94 -17.81
CA ASP A 63 -2.25 23.83 -16.74
C ASP A 63 -0.84 24.36 -16.99
N CYS A 64 0.00 23.61 -17.71
CA CYS A 64 1.34 24.06 -18.13
C CYS A 64 1.36 25.00 -19.35
N ARG A 65 0.24 25.24 -20.04
CA ARG A 65 0.22 26.18 -21.17
C ARG A 65 0.29 27.62 -20.66
N GLU A 66 1.13 28.44 -21.30
CA GLU A 66 1.14 29.89 -21.08
C GLU A 66 -0.26 30.46 -21.38
N LYS A 67 -0.77 31.28 -20.45
CA LYS A 67 -2.05 31.97 -20.66
C LYS A 67 -1.85 32.99 -21.77
N GLU A 68 -2.67 32.90 -22.82
CA GLU A 68 -2.69 33.91 -23.89
C GLU A 68 -2.94 35.29 -23.24
N ALA A 69 -2.11 36.26 -23.62
CA ALA A 69 -2.05 37.61 -23.05
C ALA A 69 -3.25 38.48 -23.45
#